data_AF-Q2NDV8-F1
#
_entry.id   AF-Q2NDV8-F1
#
_cell.length_a   1.000
_cell.length_b   1.000
_cell.length_c   1.000
_cell.angle_alpha   90.00
_cell.angle_beta   90.00
_cell.angle_gamma   90.00
#
_symmetry.space_group_name_H-M   'P 1'
#
loop_
_entity.id
_entity.type
_entity.pdbx_description
1 polymer ?
#
loop_
_entity_poly.entity_id
_entity_poly.type
_entity_poly.pdbx_seq_one_letter_code
_entity_poly.pdbx_strand_id
1 'polypeptide(L)'
;MSLLSKLFQRTPDPKEQLRPLWHQIVKVARSPDLYAECGVADTLEGRFDMLSTILAVVMLRVERDPETLSASARLTELFVDDMDGQLREAGIGDPTVGKKLGQLMSALGGRTGALREGLAQADDAALVAAIERNVTFSEGGSPACVAKKVRRFAAALDALTYDQLLHADLML
;
A
#
# COMPACT_ATOMS: atom_id res chain seq x y z
N MET A 1 -11.59 -3.16 42.59
CA MET A 1 -11.05 -2.80 41.26
C MET A 1 -12.13 -2.01 40.52
N SER A 2 -11.94 -0.71 40.38
CA SER A 2 -13.02 0.27 40.11
C SER A 2 -13.53 0.23 38.67
N LEU A 3 -14.85 0.22 38.48
CA LEU A 3 -15.52 0.31 37.16
C LEU A 3 -15.14 1.60 36.40
N LEU A 4 -14.70 2.64 37.11
CA LEU A 4 -14.26 3.91 36.55
C LEU A 4 -12.92 3.79 35.81
N SER A 5 -12.02 2.89 36.22
CA SER A 5 -10.74 2.71 35.51
C SER A 5 -10.92 2.06 34.14
N LYS A 6 -12.04 1.36 33.89
CA LYS A 6 -12.41 0.85 32.56
C LYS A 6 -13.02 1.91 31.64
N LEU A 7 -13.68 2.93 32.20
CA LEU A 7 -14.25 4.06 31.44
C LEU A 7 -13.20 5.08 30.99
N PHE A 8 -12.10 5.21 31.74
CA PHE A 8 -10.96 6.09 31.41
C PHE A 8 -9.78 5.36 30.76
N GLN A 9 -9.87 4.02 30.58
CA GLN A 9 -8.94 3.30 29.72
C GLN A 9 -9.24 3.70 28.27
N ARG A 10 -8.43 4.63 27.76
CA ARG A 10 -8.42 4.98 26.35
C ARG A 10 -8.08 3.70 25.58
N THR A 11 -9.07 3.07 24.96
CA THR A 11 -8.84 1.96 24.06
C THR A 11 -7.82 2.43 23.02
N PRO A 12 -6.68 1.75 22.85
CA PRO A 12 -5.70 2.13 21.84
C PRO A 12 -6.39 2.22 20.47
N ASP A 13 -6.03 3.22 19.67
CA ASP A 13 -6.54 3.33 18.31
C ASP A 13 -6.28 1.99 17.59
N PRO A 14 -7.32 1.32 17.05
CA PRO A 14 -7.15 0.04 16.37
C PRO A 14 -6.12 0.07 15.22
N LYS A 15 -5.82 1.24 14.66
CA LYS A 15 -4.75 1.42 13.67
C LYS A 15 -3.35 1.16 14.23
N GLU A 16 -3.12 1.33 15.52
CA GLU A 16 -1.80 1.12 16.14
C GLU A 16 -1.33 -0.33 16.02
N GLN A 17 -2.25 -1.29 15.96
CA GLN A 17 -1.91 -2.70 15.72
C GLN A 17 -1.37 -2.93 14.31
N LEU A 18 -1.74 -2.09 13.35
CA LEU A 18 -1.32 -2.16 11.95
C LEU A 18 -0.14 -1.24 11.63
N ARG A 19 0.25 -0.36 12.56
CA ARG A 19 1.37 0.57 12.35
C ARG A 19 2.69 -0.15 12.02
N PRO A 20 3.05 -1.30 12.64
CA PRO A 20 4.23 -2.06 12.22
C PRO A 20 4.14 -2.54 10.76
N LEU A 21 3.00 -3.10 10.35
CA LEU A 21 2.74 -3.53 8.97
C LEU A 21 2.79 -2.34 8.00
N TRP A 22 2.23 -1.19 8.39
CA TRP A 22 2.31 0.03 7.60
C TRP A 22 3.76 0.47 7.34
N HIS A 23 4.61 0.46 8.36
CA HIS A 23 6.03 0.76 8.18
C HIS A 23 6.73 -0.23 7.25
N GLN A 24 6.34 -1.51 7.30
CA GLN A 24 6.85 -2.53 6.36
C GLN A 24 6.37 -2.28 4.93
N ILE A 25 5.11 -1.89 4.72
CA ILE A 25 4.59 -1.49 3.40
C ILE A 25 5.41 -0.31 2.84
N VAL A 26 5.64 0.72 3.65
CA VAL A 26 6.44 1.90 3.25
C VAL A 26 7.88 1.50 2.93
N LYS A 27 8.49 0.62 3.73
CA LYS A 27 9.83 0.09 3.50
C LYS A 27 9.91 -0.65 2.15
N VAL A 28 9.00 -1.56 1.88
CA VAL A 28 8.95 -2.34 0.64
C VAL A 28 8.72 -1.44 -0.57
N ALA A 29 7.81 -0.46 -0.48
CA ALA A 29 7.57 0.51 -1.54
C ALA A 29 8.81 1.37 -1.88
N ARG A 30 9.74 1.52 -0.93
CA ARG A 30 11.01 2.25 -1.08
C ARG A 30 12.21 1.33 -1.33
N SER A 31 11.97 0.06 -1.66
CA SER A 31 13.04 -0.89 -1.92
C SER A 31 13.92 -0.43 -3.11
N PRO A 32 15.25 -0.27 -2.95
CA PRO A 32 16.11 0.34 -3.97
C PRO A 32 16.10 -0.37 -5.33
N ASP A 33 15.88 -1.68 -5.34
CA ASP A 33 15.83 -2.50 -6.55
C ASP A 33 14.66 -2.15 -7.48
N LEU A 34 13.54 -1.66 -6.96
CA LEU A 34 12.43 -1.14 -7.78
C LEU A 34 12.88 0.04 -8.65
N TYR A 35 13.70 0.93 -8.09
CA TYR A 35 14.15 2.15 -8.75
C TYR A 35 15.39 1.85 -9.61
N ALA A 36 16.37 1.15 -9.05
CA ALA A 36 17.64 0.88 -9.71
C ALA A 36 17.55 -0.21 -10.79
N GLU A 37 16.80 -1.28 -10.57
CA GLU A 37 16.71 -2.41 -11.51
C GLU A 37 15.50 -2.30 -12.43
N CYS A 38 14.33 -1.92 -11.89
CA CYS A 38 13.11 -1.82 -12.68
C CYS A 38 12.85 -0.43 -13.27
N GLY A 39 13.63 0.58 -12.90
CA GLY A 39 13.56 1.92 -13.48
C GLY A 39 12.31 2.71 -13.09
N VAL A 40 11.70 2.43 -11.93
CA VAL A 40 10.68 3.31 -11.35
C VAL A 40 11.30 4.70 -11.14
N ALA A 41 10.57 5.75 -11.52
CA ALA A 41 11.05 7.11 -11.37
C ALA A 41 11.23 7.45 -9.87
N ASP A 42 12.44 7.90 -9.48
CA ASP A 42 12.69 8.36 -8.11
C ASP A 42 12.19 9.81 -7.91
N THR A 43 10.89 10.01 -8.14
CA THR A 43 10.16 11.27 -7.92
C THR A 43 9.07 11.08 -6.87
N LEU A 44 8.41 12.16 -6.47
CA LEU A 44 7.27 12.08 -5.54
C LEU A 44 6.16 11.19 -6.12
N GLU A 45 5.86 11.34 -7.41
CA GLU A 45 4.86 10.56 -8.14
C GLU A 45 5.24 9.08 -8.20
N GLY A 46 6.48 8.75 -8.60
CA GLY A 46 6.91 7.35 -8.67
C GLY A 46 6.94 6.66 -7.31
N ARG A 47 7.37 7.35 -6.25
CA ARG A 47 7.31 6.83 -4.87
C ARG A 47 5.87 6.62 -4.40
N PHE A 48 4.97 7.53 -4.74
CA PHE A 48 3.54 7.39 -4.45
C PHE A 48 2.92 6.21 -5.18
N ASP A 49 3.27 6.03 -6.45
CA ASP A 49 2.80 4.93 -7.28
C ASP A 49 3.23 3.58 -6.69
N MET A 50 4.48 3.47 -6.24
CA MET A 50 4.96 2.25 -5.57
C MET A 50 4.30 2.03 -4.22
N LEU A 51 4.16 3.08 -3.39
CA LEU A 51 3.46 2.95 -2.09
C LEU A 51 2.04 2.45 -2.28
N SER A 52 1.30 3.05 -3.21
CA SER A 52 -0.07 2.65 -3.51
C SER A 52 -0.15 1.25 -4.11
N THR A 53 0.83 0.84 -4.92
CA THR A 53 0.91 -0.52 -5.49
C THR A 53 1.13 -1.56 -4.41
N ILE A 54 2.12 -1.38 -3.53
CA ILE A 54 2.41 -2.32 -2.45
C ILE A 54 1.27 -2.37 -1.43
N LEU A 55 0.71 -1.20 -1.07
CA LEU A 55 -0.47 -1.12 -0.19
C LEU A 55 -1.65 -1.89 -0.78
N ALA A 56 -1.97 -1.69 -2.06
CA ALA A 56 -3.06 -2.40 -2.73
C ALA A 56 -2.87 -3.92 -2.68
N VAL A 57 -1.66 -4.42 -2.91
CA VAL A 57 -1.36 -5.87 -2.83
C VAL A 57 -1.59 -6.41 -1.41
N VAL A 58 -1.18 -5.68 -0.38
CA VAL A 58 -1.44 -6.08 1.02
C VAL A 58 -2.94 -6.02 1.36
N MET A 59 -3.65 -4.99 0.90
CA MET A 59 -5.12 -4.89 1.05
C MET A 59 -5.82 -6.10 0.42
N LEU A 60 -5.43 -6.46 -0.82
CA LEU A 60 -5.96 -7.64 -1.51
C LEU A 60 -5.73 -8.93 -0.74
N ARG A 61 -4.61 -9.05 -0.01
CA ARG A 61 -4.30 -10.20 0.84
C ARG A 61 -5.20 -10.25 2.08
N VAL A 62 -5.38 -9.14 2.80
CA VAL A 62 -6.17 -9.10 4.04
C VAL A 62 -7.68 -9.12 3.79
N GLU A 63 -8.13 -8.76 2.58
CA GLU A 63 -9.54 -8.84 2.19
C GLU A 63 -10.04 -10.26 1.92
N ARG A 64 -9.14 -11.26 1.83
CA ARG A 64 -9.52 -12.65 1.55
C ARG A 64 -10.19 -13.34 2.74
N ASP A 65 -9.98 -12.85 3.95
CA ASP A 65 -10.58 -13.38 5.17
C ASP A 65 -11.54 -12.33 5.77
N PRO A 66 -12.84 -12.66 5.95
CA PRO A 66 -13.80 -11.78 6.58
C PRO A 66 -13.37 -11.24 7.95
N GLU A 67 -12.60 -12.02 8.72
CA GLU A 67 -12.13 -11.61 10.05
C GLU A 67 -11.09 -10.47 9.97
N THR A 68 -10.35 -10.40 8.87
CA THR A 68 -9.27 -9.42 8.67
C THR A 68 -9.67 -8.26 7.76
N LEU A 69 -10.90 -8.25 7.25
CA LEU A 69 -11.41 -7.21 6.34
C LEU A 69 -11.30 -5.78 6.93
N SER A 70 -11.51 -5.65 8.24
CA SER A 70 -11.38 -4.35 8.93
C SER A 70 -9.96 -3.76 8.86
N ALA A 71 -8.94 -4.59 8.63
CA ALA A 71 -7.56 -4.15 8.47
C ALA A 71 -7.36 -3.35 7.17
N SER A 72 -8.07 -3.70 6.09
CA SER A 72 -7.99 -2.98 4.82
C SER A 72 -8.42 -1.51 4.97
N ALA A 73 -9.53 -1.27 5.66
CA ALA A 73 -10.03 0.07 5.96
C ALA A 73 -9.04 0.87 6.83
N ARG A 74 -8.50 0.24 7.88
CA ARG A 74 -7.54 0.88 8.78
C ARG A 74 -6.18 1.17 8.13
N LEU A 75 -5.71 0.31 7.22
CA LEU A 75 -4.52 0.58 6.41
C LEU A 75 -4.77 1.75 5.45
N THR A 76 -5.98 1.84 4.90
CA THR A 76 -6.40 2.99 4.08
C THR A 76 -6.41 4.29 4.88
N GLU A 77 -6.91 4.25 6.13
CA GLU A 77 -6.85 5.41 7.04
C GLU A 77 -5.41 5.82 7.35
N LEU A 78 -4.51 4.87 7.62
CA LEU A 78 -3.08 5.16 7.82
C LEU A 78 -2.43 5.80 6.58
N PHE A 79 -2.79 5.32 5.39
CA PHE A 79 -2.38 5.93 4.13
C PHE A 79 -2.90 7.36 4.00
N VAL A 80 -4.17 7.62 4.30
CA VAL A 80 -4.75 8.96 4.27
C VAL A 80 -4.05 9.90 5.26
N ASP A 81 -3.82 9.44 6.49
CA ASP A 81 -3.13 10.23 7.52
C ASP A 81 -1.70 10.62 7.07
N ASP A 82 -0.95 9.66 6.51
CA ASP A 82 0.41 9.89 6.00
C ASP A 82 0.42 10.85 4.79
N MET A 83 -0.51 10.67 3.85
CA MET A 83 -0.61 11.53 2.67
C MET A 83 -1.08 12.94 3.01
N ASP A 84 -2.04 13.12 3.93
CA ASP A 84 -2.46 14.45 4.40
C ASP A 84 -1.29 15.21 5.04
N GLY A 85 -0.51 14.52 5.90
CA GLY A 85 0.70 15.07 6.51
C GLY A 85 1.72 15.51 5.46
N GLN A 86 2.08 14.63 4.53
CA GLN A 86 3.05 14.93 3.47
C GLN A 86 2.61 16.08 2.56
N LEU A 87 1.33 16.16 2.19
CA LEU A 87 0.79 17.25 1.37
C LEU A 87 0.90 18.59 2.10
N ARG A 88 0.50 18.64 3.39
CA ARG A 88 0.57 19.86 4.19
C ARG A 88 2.01 20.32 4.41
N GLU A 89 2.92 19.39 4.68
CA GLU A 89 4.35 19.67 4.81
C GLU A 89 4.96 20.20 3.50
N ALA A 90 4.48 19.72 2.36
CA ALA A 90 4.84 20.24 1.04
C ALA A 90 4.20 21.61 0.71
N GLY A 91 3.53 22.25 1.69
CA GLY A 91 2.89 23.56 1.52
C GLY A 91 1.54 23.52 0.82
N ILE A 92 0.98 22.32 0.59
CA ILE A 92 -0.36 22.15 0.03
C ILE A 92 -1.38 22.27 1.17
N GLY A 93 -1.74 23.51 1.50
CA GLY A 93 -2.75 23.89 2.50
C GLY A 93 -4.15 24.20 1.91
N ASP A 94 -5.15 24.34 2.79
CA ASP A 94 -6.58 24.47 2.45
C ASP A 94 -6.87 25.73 1.60
N PRO A 95 -7.65 25.66 0.49
CA PRO A 95 -8.77 24.74 0.22
C PRO A 95 -8.50 23.51 -0.70
N THR A 96 -7.24 23.19 -1.05
CA THR A 96 -6.96 22.19 -2.13
C THR A 96 -6.57 20.78 -1.64
N VAL A 97 -6.22 20.63 -0.37
CA VAL A 97 -5.73 19.35 0.19
C VAL A 97 -6.74 18.21 0.07
N GLY A 98 -8.02 18.47 0.37
CA GLY A 98 -9.08 17.46 0.27
C GLY A 98 -9.30 16.97 -1.16
N LYS A 99 -9.18 17.86 -2.16
CA LYS A 99 -9.26 17.48 -3.58
C LYS A 99 -8.10 16.56 -3.96
N LYS A 100 -6.90 16.84 -3.47
CA LYS A 100 -5.71 16.00 -3.73
C LYS A 100 -5.86 14.64 -3.07
N LEU A 101 -6.22 14.58 -1.80
CA LEU A 101 -6.55 13.33 -1.10
C LEU A 101 -7.60 12.49 -1.83
N GLY A 102 -8.68 13.12 -2.31
CA GLY A 102 -9.70 12.43 -3.12
C GLY A 102 -9.15 11.83 -4.42
N GLN A 103 -8.20 12.51 -5.08
CA GLN A 103 -7.52 11.97 -6.26
C GLN A 103 -6.64 10.77 -5.91
N LEU A 104 -5.89 10.84 -4.81
CA LEU A 104 -5.06 9.72 -4.33
C LEU A 104 -5.91 8.50 -3.98
N MET A 105 -7.04 8.70 -3.31
CA MET A 105 -8.00 7.64 -2.98
C MET A 105 -8.62 6.99 -4.22
N SER A 106 -8.99 7.79 -5.23
CA SER A 106 -9.48 7.27 -6.51
C SER A 106 -8.42 6.44 -7.23
N ALA A 107 -7.17 6.93 -7.25
CA ALA A 107 -6.04 6.21 -7.84
C ALA A 107 -5.75 4.89 -7.10
N LEU A 108 -5.77 4.88 -5.77
CA LEU A 108 -5.61 3.66 -4.97
C LEU A 108 -6.72 2.64 -5.29
N GLY A 109 -7.99 3.05 -5.28
CA GLY A 109 -9.11 2.16 -5.57
C GLY A 109 -9.07 1.57 -6.99
N GLY A 110 -8.81 2.40 -8.00
CA GLY A 110 -8.67 1.95 -9.39
C GLY A 110 -7.49 0.99 -9.59
N ARG A 111 -6.37 1.25 -8.90
CA ARG A 111 -5.19 0.38 -8.89
C ARG A 111 -5.47 -0.96 -8.22
N THR A 112 -6.16 -0.98 -7.07
CA THR A 112 -6.56 -2.21 -6.37
C THR A 112 -7.42 -3.11 -7.26
N GLY A 113 -8.37 -2.55 -8.02
CA GLY A 113 -9.16 -3.32 -9.00
C GLY A 113 -8.30 -3.96 -10.09
N ALA A 114 -7.43 -3.18 -10.73
CA ALA A 114 -6.57 -3.66 -11.81
C ALA A 114 -5.56 -4.73 -11.34
N LEU A 115 -4.97 -4.55 -10.15
CA LEU A 115 -4.06 -5.52 -9.56
C LEU A 115 -4.79 -6.81 -9.17
N ARG A 116 -6.04 -6.74 -8.69
CA ARG A 116 -6.86 -7.92 -8.39
C ARG A 116 -7.06 -8.77 -9.65
N GLU A 117 -7.45 -8.13 -10.75
CA GLU A 117 -7.65 -8.80 -12.03
C GLU A 117 -6.35 -9.41 -12.57
N GLY A 118 -5.24 -8.65 -12.52
CA GLY A 118 -3.94 -9.10 -12.99
C GLY A 118 -3.34 -10.26 -12.18
N LEU A 119 -3.45 -10.22 -10.85
CA LEU A 119 -2.95 -11.28 -9.96
C LEU A 119 -3.78 -12.56 -10.04
N ALA A 120 -5.05 -12.49 -10.47
CA ALA A 120 -5.89 -13.67 -10.68
C ALA A 120 -5.51 -14.46 -11.96
N GLN A 121 -4.73 -13.88 -12.87
CA GLN A 121 -4.28 -14.55 -14.09
C GLN A 121 -3.01 -15.37 -13.84
N ALA A 122 -2.86 -16.47 -14.59
CA ALA A 122 -1.68 -17.33 -14.53
C ALA A 122 -0.44 -16.68 -15.16
N ASP A 123 -0.61 -15.89 -16.22
CA ASP A 123 0.45 -15.10 -16.83
C ASP A 123 0.49 -13.66 -16.30
N ASP A 124 1.54 -12.93 -16.68
CA ASP A 124 1.81 -11.57 -16.24
C ASP A 124 1.22 -10.48 -17.14
N ALA A 125 0.57 -10.78 -18.27
CA ALA A 125 0.23 -9.75 -19.25
C ALA A 125 -0.72 -8.68 -18.68
N ALA A 126 -1.77 -9.10 -17.98
CA ALA A 126 -2.72 -8.19 -17.33
C ALA A 126 -2.08 -7.41 -16.16
N LEU A 127 -1.18 -8.06 -15.41
CA LEU A 127 -0.44 -7.41 -14.32
C LEU A 127 0.55 -6.36 -14.85
N VAL A 128 1.27 -6.66 -15.93
CA VAL A 128 2.19 -5.74 -16.62
C VAL A 128 1.43 -4.51 -17.09
N ALA A 129 0.28 -4.68 -17.75
CA ALA A 129 -0.55 -3.56 -18.20
C ALA A 129 -1.09 -2.72 -17.03
N ALA A 130 -1.46 -3.37 -15.92
CA ALA A 130 -1.87 -2.66 -14.71
C ALA A 130 -0.72 -1.83 -14.13
N ILE A 131 0.50 -2.37 -14.07
CA ILE A 131 1.69 -1.63 -13.61
C ILE A 131 2.02 -0.47 -14.56
N GLU A 132 2.06 -0.71 -15.87
CA GLU A 132 2.38 0.30 -16.88
C GLU A 132 1.46 1.52 -16.79
N ARG A 133 0.16 1.30 -16.54
CA ARG A 133 -0.80 2.39 -16.39
C ARG A 133 -0.66 3.18 -15.09
N ASN A 134 -0.13 2.54 -14.04
CA ASN A 134 -0.22 3.05 -12.67
C ASN A 134 1.13 3.38 -12.03
N VAL A 135 2.25 3.17 -12.72
CA VAL A 135 3.59 3.43 -12.18
C VAL A 135 4.36 4.34 -13.11
N THR A 136 4.86 5.42 -12.56
CA THR A 136 5.74 6.36 -13.26
C THR A 136 7.15 5.77 -13.38
N PHE A 137 7.64 5.63 -14.61
CA PHE A 137 8.96 5.10 -14.92
C PHE A 137 9.91 6.20 -15.43
N SER A 138 11.19 6.05 -15.14
CA SER A 138 12.26 6.75 -15.85
C SER A 138 12.43 6.19 -17.27
N GLU A 139 13.20 6.88 -18.10
CA GLU A 139 13.56 6.38 -19.43
C GLU A 139 14.20 4.98 -19.32
N GLY A 140 13.67 4.02 -20.09
CA GLY A 140 14.12 2.63 -20.05
C GLY A 140 13.56 1.78 -18.91
N GLY A 141 12.64 2.30 -18.09
CA GLY A 141 11.97 1.53 -17.04
C GLY A 141 11.13 0.36 -17.57
N SER A 142 10.94 -0.66 -16.73
CA SER A 142 10.33 -1.93 -17.10
C SER A 142 9.11 -2.25 -16.23
N PRO A 143 7.88 -2.06 -16.75
CA PRO A 143 6.66 -2.52 -16.10
C PRO A 143 6.67 -4.01 -15.80
N ALA A 144 7.27 -4.82 -16.69
CA ALA A 144 7.40 -6.27 -16.49
C ALA A 144 8.32 -6.65 -15.32
N CYS A 145 9.39 -5.89 -15.09
CA CYS A 145 10.25 -6.08 -13.92
C CYS A 145 9.47 -5.87 -12.62
N VAL A 146 8.72 -4.76 -12.52
CA VAL A 146 7.89 -4.47 -11.34
C VAL A 146 6.77 -5.49 -11.18
N ALA A 147 6.06 -5.86 -12.26
CA ALA A 147 5.00 -6.87 -12.22
C ALA A 147 5.49 -8.21 -11.66
N LYS A 148 6.68 -8.65 -12.07
CA LYS A 148 7.30 -9.89 -11.57
C LYS A 148 7.62 -9.82 -10.07
N LYS A 149 8.17 -8.70 -9.59
CA LYS A 149 8.44 -8.48 -8.16
C LYS A 149 7.13 -8.40 -7.37
N VAL A 150 6.12 -7.70 -7.88
CA VAL A 150 4.77 -7.63 -7.29
C VAL A 150 4.10 -8.99 -7.18
N ARG A 151 4.19 -9.86 -8.20
CA ARG A 151 3.64 -11.22 -8.11
C ARG A 151 4.38 -12.06 -7.06
N ARG A 152 5.71 -11.97 -7.01
CA ARG A 152 6.51 -12.66 -5.97
C ARG A 152 6.12 -12.19 -4.58
N PHE A 153 5.97 -10.89 -4.39
CA PHE A 153 5.50 -10.31 -3.15
C PHE A 153 4.11 -10.81 -2.76
N ALA A 154 3.14 -10.79 -3.70
CA ALA A 154 1.81 -11.33 -3.46
C ALA A 154 1.83 -12.81 -3.04
N ALA A 155 2.65 -13.64 -3.71
CA ALA A 155 2.83 -15.04 -3.34
C ALA A 155 3.49 -15.22 -1.96
N ALA A 156 4.45 -14.36 -1.59
CA ALA A 156 5.06 -14.37 -0.27
C ALA A 156 4.05 -14.01 0.83
N LEU A 157 3.21 -12.99 0.59
CA LEU A 157 2.12 -12.63 1.51
C LEU A 157 1.08 -13.76 1.68
N ASP A 158 0.81 -14.50 0.61
CA ASP A 158 -0.13 -15.64 0.63
C ASP A 158 0.40 -16.80 1.48
N ALA A 159 1.72 -16.91 1.67
CA ALA A 159 2.33 -17.91 2.53
C ALA A 159 2.30 -17.57 4.03
N LEU A 160 1.96 -16.32 4.39
CA LEU A 160 1.90 -15.86 5.78
C LEU A 160 0.49 -16.00 6.36
N THR A 161 0.40 -16.35 7.64
CA THR A 161 -0.84 -16.14 8.41
C THR A 161 -1.06 -14.63 8.65
N TYR A 162 -2.27 -14.23 9.06
CA TYR A 162 -2.53 -12.83 9.38
C TYR A 162 -1.66 -12.33 10.54
N ASP A 163 -1.51 -13.14 11.59
CA ASP A 163 -0.63 -12.80 12.72
C ASP A 163 0.83 -12.62 12.29
N GLN A 164 1.34 -13.52 11.45
CA GLN A 164 2.68 -13.39 10.87
C GLN A 164 2.80 -12.13 10.01
N LEU A 165 1.78 -11.80 9.22
CA LEU A 165 1.76 -10.60 8.38
C LEU A 165 1.92 -9.32 9.21
N LEU A 166 1.31 -9.24 10.40
CA LEU A 166 1.43 -8.07 11.29
C LEU A 166 2.85 -7.83 11.82
N HIS A 167 3.69 -8.88 11.79
CA HIS A 167 5.01 -8.89 12.41
C HIS A 167 6.16 -9.23 11.44
N ALA A 168 5.85 -9.51 10.18
CA ALA A 168 6.82 -9.94 9.19
C ALA A 168 7.78 -8.82 8.78
N ASP A 169 9.02 -9.18 8.48
CA ASP A 169 9.93 -8.32 7.72
C ASP A 169 9.69 -8.57 6.23
N LEU A 170 8.97 -7.67 5.57
CA LEU A 170 8.51 -7.85 4.21
C LEU A 170 9.60 -7.49 3.19
N MET A 171 9.71 -8.27 2.11
CA MET A 171 10.70 -8.11 1.03
C MET A 171 10.11 -8.46 -0.35
N LEU A 172 10.68 -7.91 -1.43
CA LEU A 172 10.28 -8.11 -2.84
C LEU A 172 11.02 -9.25 -3.55
#